data_AF-A0A537ZSK5-F1
#
_entry.id   AF-A0A537ZSK5-F1
#
_cell.length_a   1.000
_cell.length_b   1.000
_cell.length_c   1.000
_cell.angle_alpha   90.00
_cell.angle_beta   90.00
_cell.angle_gamma   90.00
#
_symmetry.space_group_name_H-M   'P 1'
#
loop_
_entity.id
_entity.type
_entity.pdbx_description
1 polymer ?
#
loop_
_entity_poly.entity_id
_entity_poly.type
_entity_poly.pdbx_seq_one_letter_code
_entity_poly.pdbx_strand_id
1 'polypeptide(L)'
;MKRYVKALCLSGILAGAAAAPVFACGDGPWMGENLVATPGVKAALRSAYVRAHPGAAVAGPIPGRTYYGSYSGTRYAVATFGSYRTIFQTNGRNRWRVIRETHGGICMDVVPSELIKVWSLKPWDSRCYVEPR
;
A
#
# COMPACT_ATOMS: atom_id res chain seq x y z
N MET A 1 52.53 -57.60 12.18
CA MET A 1 52.15 -58.15 10.87
C MET A 1 51.31 -57.13 10.12
N LYS A 2 51.71 -56.77 8.90
CA LYS A 2 51.05 -55.77 8.02
C LYS A 2 49.62 -56.18 7.66
N ARG A 3 48.68 -55.23 7.67
CA ARG A 3 47.50 -55.26 6.80
C ARG A 3 47.27 -53.86 6.22
N TYR A 4 47.49 -53.76 4.91
CA TYR A 4 47.09 -52.64 4.08
C TYR A 4 45.59 -52.72 3.84
N VAL A 5 44.89 -51.59 3.93
CA VAL A 5 43.60 -51.42 3.25
C VAL A 5 43.67 -50.10 2.51
N LYS A 6 43.86 -50.20 1.18
CA LYS A 6 43.62 -49.12 0.23
C LYS A 6 42.11 -48.90 0.17
N ALA A 7 41.65 -47.68 0.45
CA ALA A 7 40.31 -47.23 0.12
C ALA A 7 40.42 -46.17 -0.98
N LEU A 8 40.08 -46.58 -2.20
CA LEU A 8 39.76 -45.71 -3.32
C LEU A 8 38.28 -45.35 -3.18
N CYS A 9 37.97 -44.06 -3.04
CA CYS A 9 36.64 -43.52 -3.35
C CYS A 9 36.79 -42.35 -4.31
N LEU A 10 36.61 -42.64 -5.60
CA LEU A 10 36.06 -41.68 -6.56
C LEU A 10 34.65 -41.27 -6.08
N SER A 11 34.32 -39.99 -6.25
CA SER A 11 32.98 -39.42 -6.56
C SER A 11 33.07 -37.93 -6.19
N GLY A 12 33.11 -36.99 -7.13
CA GLY A 12 31.99 -36.61 -7.97
C GLY A 12 31.82 -35.10 -7.77
N ILE A 13 32.32 -34.29 -8.71
CA ILE A 13 32.15 -32.84 -8.66
C ILE A 13 30.66 -32.59 -8.93
N LEU A 14 29.89 -32.27 -7.88
CA LEU A 14 28.53 -31.75 -8.02
C LEU A 14 28.61 -30.42 -8.78
N ALA A 15 28.17 -30.43 -10.04
CA ALA A 15 27.82 -29.22 -10.76
C ALA A 15 26.62 -28.59 -10.05
N GLY A 16 26.89 -27.59 -9.20
CA GLY A 16 25.87 -26.76 -8.59
C GLY A 16 25.18 -25.93 -9.66
N ALA A 17 24.01 -26.40 -10.12
CA ALA A 17 23.06 -25.53 -10.80
C ALA A 17 22.55 -24.52 -9.77
N ALA A 18 23.21 -23.36 -9.70
CA ALA A 18 22.67 -22.21 -9.01
C ALA A 18 21.43 -21.75 -9.81
N ALA A 19 20.26 -22.27 -9.43
CA ALA A 19 18.99 -21.65 -9.80
C ALA A 19 18.95 -20.29 -9.10
N ALA A 20 19.43 -19.25 -9.79
CA ALA A 20 19.24 -17.88 -9.36
C ALA A 20 17.72 -17.64 -9.19
N PRO A 21 17.28 -16.97 -8.11
CA PRO A 21 15.88 -16.61 -7.99
C PRO A 21 15.50 -15.74 -9.18
N VAL A 22 14.60 -16.28 -10.00
CA VAL A 22 13.96 -15.55 -11.09
C VAL A 22 13.10 -14.50 -10.43
N PHE A 23 13.60 -13.25 -10.33
CA PHE A 23 12.75 -12.10 -10.11
C PHE A 23 11.75 -12.09 -11.26
N ALA A 24 10.48 -12.38 -10.95
CA ALA A 24 9.41 -12.38 -11.93
C ALA A 24 9.39 -11.03 -12.66
N CYS A 25 9.69 -11.07 -13.97
CA CYS A 25 9.51 -9.94 -14.87
C CYS A 25 7.99 -9.68 -15.01
N GLY A 26 7.43 -8.74 -14.25
CA GLY A 26 6.03 -8.34 -14.43
C GLY A 26 5.54 -7.26 -13.46
N ASP A 27 5.98 -7.33 -12.20
CA ASP A 27 5.49 -6.42 -11.16
C ASP A 27 6.55 -5.37 -10.84
N GLY A 28 6.68 -4.37 -11.72
CA GLY A 28 7.50 -3.21 -11.40
C GLY A 28 7.03 -2.55 -10.09
N PRO A 29 7.90 -1.94 -9.28
CA PRO A 29 7.57 -1.29 -8.00
C PRO A 29 6.66 -0.04 -8.14
N TRP A 30 6.11 0.18 -9.33
CA TRP A 30 5.36 1.34 -9.78
C TRP A 30 3.86 1.07 -9.92
N MET A 31 3.40 -0.12 -9.58
CA MET A 31 1.97 -0.45 -9.58
C MET A 31 1.33 -0.06 -8.25
N GLY A 32 0.13 0.52 -8.31
CA GLY A 32 -0.68 0.79 -7.13
C GLY A 32 -1.26 -0.51 -6.58
N GLU A 33 -1.08 -0.76 -5.29
CA GLU A 33 -1.67 -1.90 -4.59
C GLU A 33 -2.98 -1.50 -3.93
N ASN A 34 -4.07 -2.21 -4.20
CA ASN A 34 -5.33 -2.05 -3.47
C ASN A 34 -5.27 -2.88 -2.19
N LEU A 35 -5.30 -2.22 -1.04
CA LEU A 35 -5.11 -2.84 0.27
C LEU A 35 -6.40 -2.80 1.09
N VAL A 36 -6.55 -3.77 1.98
CA VAL A 36 -7.71 -3.82 2.88
C VAL A 36 -7.52 -2.89 4.08
N ALA A 37 -8.43 -1.94 4.27
CA ALA A 37 -8.44 -1.05 5.43
C ALA A 37 -8.90 -1.81 6.69
N THR A 38 -7.96 -2.44 7.38
CA THR A 38 -8.21 -3.17 8.64
C THR A 38 -8.70 -2.23 9.75
N PRO A 39 -9.27 -2.76 10.86
CA PRO A 39 -9.64 -1.94 12.00
C PRO A 39 -8.48 -1.08 12.55
N GLY A 40 -7.26 -1.64 12.57
CA GLY A 40 -6.05 -0.91 12.98
C GLY A 40 -5.72 0.25 12.05
N VAL A 41 -5.87 0.07 10.73
CA VAL A 41 -5.69 1.16 9.75
C VAL A 41 -6.73 2.25 9.99
N LYS A 42 -8.02 1.89 10.13
CA LYS A 42 -9.10 2.86 10.39
C LYS A 42 -8.90 3.64 11.68
N ALA A 43 -8.43 2.99 12.75
CA ALA A 43 -8.09 3.66 14.01
C ALA A 43 -6.90 4.62 13.86
N ALA A 44 -5.89 4.25 13.07
CA ALA A 44 -4.75 5.12 12.79
C ALA A 44 -5.14 6.34 11.94
N LEU A 45 -6.02 6.16 10.96
CA LEU A 45 -6.60 7.25 10.16
C LEU A 45 -7.43 8.18 11.05
N ARG A 46 -8.26 7.64 11.94
CA ARG A 46 -9.03 8.42 12.93
C ARG A 46 -8.10 9.27 13.80
N SER A 47 -7.02 8.67 14.31
CA SER A 47 -6.06 9.39 15.14
C SER A 47 -5.36 10.51 14.37
N ALA A 48 -5.05 10.30 13.08
CA ALA A 48 -4.50 11.34 12.23
C ALA A 48 -5.52 12.45 11.94
N TYR A 49 -6.78 12.10 11.74
CA TYR A 49 -7.87 13.05 11.52
C TYR A 49 -8.11 13.93 12.74
N VAL A 50 -8.24 13.35 13.94
CA VAL A 50 -8.44 14.10 15.19
C VAL A 50 -7.25 15.01 15.50
N ARG A 51 -6.03 14.57 15.20
CA ARG A 51 -4.83 15.41 15.34
C ARG A 51 -4.85 16.62 14.40
N ALA A 52 -5.37 16.45 13.17
CA ALA A 52 -5.48 17.54 12.19
C ALA A 52 -6.68 18.46 12.48
N HIS A 53 -7.69 17.97 13.20
CA HIS A 53 -8.92 18.69 13.54
C HIS A 53 -9.17 18.67 15.05
N PRO A 54 -8.45 19.49 15.83
CA PRO A 54 -8.66 19.57 17.27
C PRO A 54 -10.13 19.84 17.60
N GLY A 55 -10.71 19.03 18.50
CA GLY A 55 -12.12 19.12 18.89
C GLY A 55 -13.10 18.30 18.04
N ALA A 56 -12.65 17.67 16.95
CA ALA A 56 -13.50 16.78 16.17
C ALA A 56 -13.86 15.50 16.96
N ALA A 57 -15.15 15.29 17.21
CA ALA A 57 -15.68 14.08 17.84
C ALA A 57 -16.18 13.10 16.76
N VAL A 58 -15.30 12.21 16.31
CA VAL A 58 -15.63 11.20 15.28
C VAL A 58 -15.40 9.79 15.83
N ALA A 59 -16.30 8.85 15.56
CA ALA A 59 -16.15 7.46 15.99
C ALA A 59 -15.18 6.67 15.09
N GLY A 60 -15.19 6.97 13.80
CA GLY A 60 -14.42 6.29 12.77
C GLY A 60 -14.83 6.76 11.38
N PRO A 61 -14.20 6.25 10.32
CA PRO A 61 -14.60 6.59 8.97
C PRO A 61 -15.95 5.92 8.64
N ILE A 62 -16.75 6.57 7.78
CA ILE A 62 -18.03 6.03 7.31
C ILE A 62 -17.81 4.62 6.70
N PRO A 63 -18.58 3.60 7.13
CA PRO A 63 -18.46 2.24 6.61
C PRO A 63 -18.56 2.17 5.08
N GLY A 64 -17.76 1.30 4.45
CA GLY A 64 -17.77 1.10 3.00
C GLY A 64 -17.14 2.22 2.17
N ARG A 65 -16.70 3.33 2.81
CA ARG A 65 -16.17 4.52 2.12
C ARG A 65 -14.72 4.82 2.50
N THR A 66 -13.92 3.76 2.60
CA THR A 66 -12.48 3.85 2.84
C THR A 66 -11.74 3.15 1.73
N TYR A 67 -10.98 3.93 0.97
CA TYR A 67 -10.04 3.44 -0.03
C TYR A 67 -8.65 3.44 0.59
N TYR A 68 -7.92 2.35 0.45
CA TYR A 68 -6.60 2.20 1.05
C TYR A 68 -5.68 1.48 0.07
N GLY A 69 -4.44 1.91 0.00
CA GLY A 69 -3.50 1.34 -0.95
C GLY A 69 -2.07 1.81 -0.74
N SER A 70 -1.15 1.18 -1.46
CA SER A 70 0.27 1.49 -1.44
C SER A 70 0.76 1.82 -2.84
N TYR A 71 1.62 2.82 -2.95
CA TYR A 71 2.31 3.16 -4.18
C TYR A 71 3.75 3.54 -3.85
N SER A 72 4.72 2.84 -4.45
CA SER A 72 6.16 3.07 -4.21
C SER A 72 6.52 3.12 -2.71
N GLY A 73 5.97 2.17 -1.95
CA GLY A 73 6.17 2.07 -0.49
C GLY A 73 5.44 3.13 0.35
N THR A 74 4.78 4.10 -0.27
CA THR A 74 3.97 5.10 0.42
C THR A 74 2.51 4.65 0.45
N ARG A 75 1.93 4.62 1.65
CA ARG A 75 0.52 4.29 1.83
C ARG A 75 -0.35 5.53 1.72
N TYR A 76 -1.46 5.39 1.01
CA TYR A 76 -2.48 6.41 0.87
C TYR A 76 -3.82 5.85 1.34
N ALA A 77 -4.66 6.73 1.87
CA ALA A 77 -6.06 6.40 2.12
C ALA A 77 -6.96 7.58 1.79
N VAL A 78 -8.17 7.29 1.35
CA VAL A 78 -9.28 8.24 1.30
C VAL A 78 -10.36 7.73 2.22
N ALA A 79 -10.76 8.55 3.19
CA ALA A 79 -11.81 8.17 4.13
C ALA A 79 -12.68 9.37 4.48
N THR A 80 -13.94 9.11 4.84
CA THR A 80 -14.89 10.16 5.23
C THR A 80 -15.11 10.09 6.74
N PHE A 81 -14.79 11.16 7.47
CA PHE A 81 -15.02 11.26 8.93
C PHE A 81 -16.13 12.26 9.31
N GLY A 82 -16.59 13.08 8.36
CA GLY A 82 -17.65 14.07 8.52
C GLY A 82 -18.28 14.41 7.18
N SER A 83 -18.50 15.69 6.91
CA SER A 83 -19.08 16.17 5.63
C SER A 83 -18.13 16.03 4.45
N TYR A 84 -16.82 16.06 4.71
CA TYR A 84 -15.79 16.04 3.68
C TYR A 84 -14.99 14.74 3.70
N ARG A 85 -14.47 14.41 2.52
CA ARG A 85 -13.51 13.31 2.38
C ARG A 85 -12.13 13.83 2.74
N THR A 86 -11.38 13.02 3.44
CA THR A 86 -10.02 13.35 3.86
C THR A 86 -9.06 12.38 3.18
N ILE A 87 -8.04 12.94 2.54
CA ILE A 87 -6.96 12.19 1.91
C ILE A 87 -5.80 12.13 2.90
N PHE A 88 -5.31 10.92 3.12
CA PHE A 88 -4.22 10.61 4.03
C PHE A 88 -3.05 10.02 3.28
N GLN A 89 -1.86 10.24 3.81
CA GLN A 89 -0.62 9.65 3.32
C GLN A 89 0.28 9.30 4.51
N THR A 90 1.06 8.23 4.40
CA THR A 90 2.15 7.97 5.35
C THR A 90 3.38 8.80 5.01
N ASN A 91 4.07 9.32 6.04
CA ASN A 91 5.41 9.89 5.86
C ASN A 91 6.49 8.78 5.87
N GLY A 92 7.77 9.18 5.74
CA GLY A 92 8.91 8.23 5.78
C GLY A 92 9.09 7.46 7.09
N ARG A 93 8.31 7.76 8.14
CA ARG A 93 8.24 6.99 9.40
C ARG A 93 6.97 6.16 9.50
N ASN A 94 6.28 5.91 8.39
CA ASN A 94 5.00 5.20 8.32
C ASN A 94 3.88 5.83 9.17
N ARG A 95 3.97 7.13 9.49
CA ARG A 95 2.93 7.83 10.25
C ARG A 95 1.94 8.49 9.32
N TRP A 96 0.66 8.27 9.57
CA TRP A 96 -0.43 8.91 8.85
C TRP A 96 -0.49 10.42 9.09
N ARG A 97 -0.63 11.16 8.00
CA ARG A 97 -0.95 12.60 7.97
C ARG A 97 -2.14 12.85 7.05
N VAL A 98 -2.94 13.85 7.39
CA VAL A 98 -3.90 14.45 6.44
C VAL A 98 -3.11 15.28 5.44
N ILE A 99 -3.35 15.09 4.15
CA ILE A 99 -2.71 15.87 3.09
C ILE A 99 -3.69 16.78 2.36
N ARG A 100 -4.97 16.45 2.33
CA ARG A 100 -6.02 17.30 1.76
C ARG A 100 -7.39 16.88 2.29
N GLU A 101 -8.27 17.85 2.47
CA GLU A 101 -9.72 17.61 2.57
C GLU A 101 -10.39 18.03 1.27
N THR A 102 -11.35 17.25 0.81
CA THR A 102 -12.00 17.46 -0.48
C THR A 102 -13.51 17.46 -0.37
N HIS A 103 -14.11 18.33 -1.17
CA HIS A 103 -15.55 18.47 -1.38
C HIS A 103 -16.10 17.43 -2.36
N GLY A 104 -15.29 16.44 -2.77
CA GLY A 104 -15.73 15.29 -3.55
C GLY A 104 -14.64 14.71 -4.44
N GLY A 105 -13.84 15.58 -5.07
CA GLY A 105 -12.81 15.19 -6.04
C GLY A 105 -11.53 14.66 -5.40
N ILE A 106 -11.07 13.51 -5.88
CA ILE A 106 -9.78 12.89 -5.59
C ILE A 106 -8.93 13.07 -6.85
N CYS A 107 -7.94 13.95 -6.79
CA CYS A 107 -7.20 14.41 -7.97
C CYS A 107 -5.79 13.81 -8.05
N MET A 108 -5.30 13.64 -9.28
CA MET A 108 -4.01 13.00 -9.58
C MET A 108 -2.77 13.78 -9.10
N ASP A 109 -2.92 15.06 -8.73
CA ASP A 109 -1.86 15.86 -8.08
C ASP A 109 -1.65 15.48 -6.60
N VAL A 110 -2.60 14.76 -5.99
CA VAL A 110 -2.58 14.40 -4.57
C VAL A 110 -2.44 12.89 -4.35
N VAL A 111 -3.13 12.12 -5.17
CA VAL A 111 -3.14 10.66 -5.11
C VAL A 111 -2.58 10.12 -6.42
N PRO A 112 -1.61 9.17 -6.38
CA PRO A 112 -1.09 8.52 -7.58
C PRO A 112 -2.21 7.96 -8.47
N SER A 113 -2.09 8.14 -9.78
CA SER A 113 -3.12 7.74 -10.76
C SER A 113 -3.39 6.22 -10.72
N GLU A 114 -2.39 5.45 -10.35
CA GLU A 114 -2.37 4.00 -10.23
C GLU A 114 -3.27 3.56 -9.08
N LEU A 115 -3.27 4.29 -7.95
CA LEU A 115 -4.17 4.04 -6.84
C LEU A 115 -5.62 4.39 -7.19
N ILE A 116 -5.82 5.50 -7.89
CA ILE A 116 -7.16 5.89 -8.38
C ILE A 116 -7.76 4.79 -9.26
N LYS A 117 -6.95 4.21 -10.16
CA LYS A 117 -7.37 3.11 -11.04
C LYS A 117 -7.75 1.86 -10.27
N VAL A 118 -6.93 1.39 -9.33
CA VAL A 118 -7.21 0.15 -8.57
C VAL A 118 -8.35 0.30 -7.55
N TRP A 119 -8.67 1.54 -7.17
CA TRP A 119 -9.85 1.88 -6.37
C TRP A 119 -11.13 2.04 -7.20
N SER A 120 -11.05 1.92 -8.53
CA SER A 120 -12.20 2.01 -9.45
C SER A 120 -13.00 3.31 -9.28
N LEU A 121 -12.32 4.42 -9.04
CA LEU A 121 -12.96 5.74 -8.93
C LEU A 121 -13.41 6.22 -10.32
N LYS A 122 -14.53 6.94 -10.37
CA LYS A 122 -15.11 7.44 -11.62
C LYS A 122 -14.50 8.79 -12.00
N PRO A 123 -14.16 9.03 -13.28
CA PRO A 123 -13.71 10.35 -13.72
C PRO A 123 -14.82 11.38 -13.48
N TRP A 124 -14.42 12.57 -13.01
CA TRP A 124 -15.30 13.72 -12.83
C TRP A 124 -14.85 14.90 -13.68
N ASP A 125 -13.54 15.11 -13.75
CA ASP A 125 -12.86 16.07 -14.63
C ASP A 125 -11.55 15.44 -15.15
N SER A 126 -10.85 16.11 -16.05
CA SER A 126 -9.60 15.69 -16.69
C SER A 126 -8.54 15.13 -15.72
N ARG A 127 -8.51 15.61 -14.47
CA ARG A 127 -7.53 15.18 -13.46
C ARG A 127 -8.12 14.74 -12.13
N CYS A 128 -9.44 14.72 -12.00
CA CYS A 128 -10.13 14.48 -10.73
C CYS A 128 -11.19 13.40 -10.86
N TYR A 129 -11.33 12.62 -9.80
CA TYR A 129 -12.18 11.44 -9.74
C TYR A 129 -13.08 11.48 -8.51
N VAL A 130 -14.19 10.76 -8.55
CA VAL A 130 -15.15 10.66 -7.46
C VAL A 130 -15.43 9.20 -7.15
N GLU A 131 -15.93 8.92 -5.95
CA GLU A 131 -16.41 7.58 -5.61
C GLU A 131 -17.54 7.15 -6.56
N PRO A 132 -17.60 5.85 -6.92
CA PRO A 132 -18.79 5.30 -7.56
C PRO A 132 -20.02 5.46 -6.65
N ARG A 133 -21.17 5.77 -7.27
CA ARG A 133 -22.49 5.80 -6.61
C ARG A 133 -23.01 4.39 -6.35
#